data_AF-Q0A4Q1-F1
#
_entry.id   AF-Q0A4Q1-F1
#
_cell.length_a   1.000
_cell.length_b   1.000
_cell.length_c   1.000
_cell.angle_alpha   90.00
_cell.angle_beta   90.00
_cell.angle_gamma   90.00
#
_symmetry.space_group_name_H-M   'P 1'
#
loop_
_entity.id
_entity.type
_entity.pdbx_description
1 polymer ?
#
loop_
_entity_poly.entity_id
_entity_poly.type
_entity_poly.pdbx_seq_one_letter_code
_entity_poly.pdbx_strand_id
1 'polypeptide(L)'
;MDLRACLDAPLTLAPGQTELLPSGMAVHMADAGMAATVLPRSGLGHKHGIVLGNLVGLIDSDYQGQILISCWNRGIEPFVINPGERVAQLVFVPVLRPRFQVVDEFTPSTRGEGGFGHTGRH
;
A
#
# COMPACT_ATOMS: atom_id res chain seq x y z
N MET A 1 -6.96 8.56 5.86
CA MET A 1 -8.31 8.70 5.25
C MET A 1 -8.75 7.34 4.74
N ASP A 2 -9.98 6.89 4.97
CA ASP A 2 -10.45 5.61 4.41
C ASP A 2 -10.80 5.76 2.91
N LEU A 3 -10.38 4.81 2.07
CA LEU A 3 -10.77 4.68 0.66
C LEU A 3 -11.92 3.69 0.52
N ARG A 4 -12.89 4.04 -0.34
CA ARG A 4 -14.11 3.25 -0.57
C ARG A 4 -14.07 2.55 -1.93
N ALA A 5 -14.71 1.39 -2.03
CA ALA A 5 -14.90 0.69 -3.29
C ALA A 5 -15.99 1.37 -4.13
N CYS A 6 -15.63 1.96 -5.26
CA CYS A 6 -16.54 2.64 -6.18
C CYS A 6 -17.10 1.64 -7.22
N LEU A 7 -17.93 0.71 -6.76
CA LEU A 7 -18.50 -0.37 -7.57
C LEU A 7 -19.98 -0.10 -7.85
N ASP A 8 -20.48 -0.59 -8.99
CA ASP A 8 -21.92 -0.53 -9.33
C ASP A 8 -22.74 -1.63 -8.64
N ALA A 9 -22.11 -2.76 -8.31
CA ALA A 9 -22.72 -3.91 -7.66
C ALA A 9 -21.72 -4.59 -6.70
N PRO A 10 -22.20 -5.41 -5.74
CA PRO A 10 -21.32 -6.21 -4.88
C PRO A 10 -20.36 -7.10 -5.69
N LEU A 11 -19.12 -7.19 -5.25
CA LEU A 11 -18.08 -8.01 -5.84
C LEU A 11 -17.59 -9.05 -4.83
N THR A 12 -17.67 -10.32 -5.20
CA THR A 12 -17.16 -11.42 -4.37
C THR A 12 -15.71 -11.73 -4.74
N LEU A 13 -14.81 -11.65 -3.76
CA LEU A 13 -13.43 -12.14 -3.87
C LEU A 13 -13.32 -13.54 -3.30
N ALA A 14 -13.04 -14.52 -4.16
CA ALA A 14 -12.68 -15.86 -3.74
C ALA A 14 -11.31 -15.87 -3.02
N PRO A 15 -11.01 -16.88 -2.18
CA PRO A 15 -9.68 -17.08 -1.61
C PRO A 15 -8.59 -17.08 -2.69
N GLY A 16 -7.54 -16.29 -2.49
CA GLY A 16 -6.44 -16.11 -3.45
C GLY A 16 -6.72 -15.14 -4.60
N GLN A 17 -7.97 -14.70 -4.80
CA GLN A 17 -8.33 -13.77 -5.88
C GLN A 17 -7.85 -12.35 -5.59
N THR A 18 -7.46 -11.65 -6.66
CA THR A 18 -7.13 -10.23 -6.63
C THR A 18 -7.99 -9.50 -7.66
N GLU A 19 -8.59 -8.38 -7.26
CA GLU A 19 -9.35 -7.49 -8.14
C GLU A 19 -8.88 -6.05 -7.98
N LEU A 20 -8.91 -5.30 -9.07
CA LEU A 20 -8.50 -3.90 -9.08
C LEU A 20 -9.74 -3.01 -8.90
N LEU A 21 -9.91 -2.45 -7.71
CA LEU A 21 -11.11 -1.69 -7.35
C LEU A 21 -10.88 -0.20 -7.61
N PRO A 22 -11.78 0.49 -8.35
CA PRO A 22 -11.76 1.94 -8.43
C PRO A 22 -12.11 2.57 -7.07
N SER A 23 -11.40 3.63 -6.69
CA SER A 23 -11.76 4.41 -5.49
C SER A 23 -12.75 5.54 -5.75
N GLY A 24 -12.96 5.90 -7.02
CA GLY A 24 -13.71 7.09 -7.42
C GLY A 24 -12.97 8.41 -7.18
N MET A 25 -11.69 8.37 -6.79
CA MET A 25 -10.91 9.54 -6.39
C MET A 25 -9.61 9.65 -7.17
N ALA A 26 -9.28 10.86 -7.58
CA ALA A 26 -7.96 11.25 -8.08
C ALA A 26 -7.40 12.37 -7.19
N VAL A 27 -6.08 12.41 -7.01
CA VAL A 27 -5.39 13.43 -6.19
C VAL A 27 -4.14 13.86 -6.93
N HIS A 28 -3.98 15.17 -7.13
CA HIS A 28 -2.73 15.77 -7.59
C HIS A 28 -2.10 16.53 -6.41
N MET A 29 -1.04 15.99 -5.82
CA MET A 29 -0.39 16.61 -4.66
C MET A 29 0.44 17.83 -5.04
N ALA A 30 1.02 17.85 -6.25
CA ALA A 30 1.86 18.89 -6.84
C ALA A 30 3.18 19.19 -6.09
N ASP A 31 3.25 18.94 -4.79
CA ASP A 31 4.45 19.07 -3.98
C ASP A 31 5.32 17.80 -4.09
N ALA A 32 6.48 17.92 -4.73
CA ALA A 32 7.44 16.83 -4.90
C ALA A 32 8.15 16.39 -3.60
N GLY A 33 7.92 17.10 -2.49
CA GLY A 33 8.32 16.70 -1.13
C GLY A 33 7.29 15.81 -0.43
N MET A 34 6.20 15.44 -1.10
CA MET A 34 5.12 14.63 -0.56
C MET A 34 4.88 13.37 -1.38
N ALA A 35 4.40 12.33 -0.71
CA ALA A 35 3.80 11.16 -1.33
C ALA A 35 2.58 10.73 -0.52
N ALA A 36 1.80 9.79 -1.06
CA ALA A 36 0.78 9.11 -0.28
C ALA A 36 0.97 7.60 -0.35
N THR A 37 0.62 6.91 0.74
CA THR A 37 0.63 5.45 0.80
C THR A 37 -0.79 4.92 0.97
N VAL A 38 -1.12 3.89 0.20
CA VAL A 38 -2.34 3.09 0.36
C VAL A 38 -1.98 1.86 1.18
N LEU A 39 -2.69 1.66 2.28
CA LEU A 39 -2.45 0.58 3.24
C LEU A 39 -3.73 -0.27 3.45
N PRO A 40 -3.59 -1.56 3.80
CA PRO A 40 -4.71 -2.36 4.29
C PRO A 40 -5.31 -1.74 5.56
N ARG A 41 -6.62 -1.92 5.76
CA ARG A 41 -7.27 -1.63 7.04
C ARG A 41 -7.02 -2.81 7.99
N SER A 42 -6.55 -2.55 9.20
CA SER A 42 -6.13 -3.62 10.15
C SER A 42 -7.23 -4.64 10.44
N GLY A 43 -8.48 -4.19 10.62
CA GLY A 43 -9.62 -5.06 10.86
C GLY A 43 -9.94 -6.00 9.70
N LEU A 44 -9.98 -5.48 8.47
CA LEU A 44 -10.19 -6.27 7.26
C LEU A 44 -9.02 -7.24 7.01
N GLY A 45 -7.79 -6.74 7.14
CA GLY A 45 -6.59 -7.53 6.95
C GLY A 45 -6.44 -8.66 7.95
N HIS A 46 -6.70 -8.42 9.24
CA HIS A 46 -6.53 -9.43 10.29
C HIS A 46 -7.70 -10.42 10.35
N LYS A 47 -8.95 -9.94 10.31
CA LYS A 47 -10.14 -10.79 10.53
C LYS A 47 -10.61 -11.52 9.27
N HIS A 48 -10.46 -10.91 8.10
CA HIS A 48 -11.02 -11.42 6.85
C HIS A 48 -9.96 -11.76 5.80
N GLY A 49 -8.69 -11.43 6.05
CA GLY A 49 -7.63 -11.63 5.07
C GLY A 49 -7.74 -10.69 3.86
N ILE A 50 -8.42 -9.55 3.99
CA ILE A 50 -8.54 -8.58 2.90
C ILE A 50 -7.44 -7.54 3.02
N VAL A 51 -6.50 -7.61 2.07
CA VAL A 51 -5.29 -6.79 2.04
C VAL A 51 -5.07 -6.21 0.64
N LEU A 52 -3.96 -5.51 0.45
CA LEU A 52 -3.55 -5.05 -0.87
C LEU A 52 -2.71 -6.12 -1.58
N GLY A 53 -2.98 -6.38 -2.85
CA GLY A 53 -2.21 -7.32 -3.67
C GLY A 53 -0.77 -6.87 -3.89
N ASN A 54 -0.53 -5.55 -3.92
CA ASN A 54 0.79 -4.93 -3.94
C ASN A 54 1.33 -4.59 -2.54
N LEU A 55 0.66 -5.04 -1.48
CA LEU A 55 0.95 -4.82 -0.05
C LEU A 55 0.86 -3.36 0.42
N VAL A 56 1.60 -2.46 -0.23
CA VAL A 56 1.59 -1.01 0.00
C VAL A 56 1.56 -0.33 -1.37
N GLY A 57 0.55 0.50 -1.61
CA GLY A 57 0.53 1.38 -2.77
C GLY A 57 1.30 2.66 -2.48
N LEU A 58 2.21 3.08 -3.35
CA LEU A 58 2.82 4.41 -3.32
C LEU A 58 2.17 5.26 -4.41
N ILE A 59 1.75 6.48 -4.05
CA ILE A 59 1.18 7.47 -4.96
C ILE A 59 2.17 8.62 -5.05
N ASP A 60 2.64 8.90 -6.26
CA ASP A 60 3.58 9.97 -6.54
C ASP A 60 2.93 11.35 -6.55
N SER A 61 3.73 12.39 -6.30
CA SER A 61 3.26 13.78 -6.20
C SER A 61 2.60 14.31 -7.47
N ASP A 62 3.07 13.84 -8.63
CA ASP A 62 2.67 14.24 -9.97
C ASP A 62 1.66 13.28 -10.62
N TYR A 63 1.26 12.21 -9.91
CA TYR A 63 0.19 11.33 -10.35
C TYR A 63 -1.15 12.08 -10.34
N GLN A 64 -1.92 11.97 -11.42
CA GLN A 64 -3.24 12.61 -11.56
C GLN A 64 -4.35 11.62 -11.93
N GLY A 65 -4.00 10.33 -12.05
CA GLY A 65 -4.97 9.29 -12.34
C GLY A 65 -5.86 8.99 -11.14
N GLN A 66 -6.88 8.18 -11.39
CA GLN A 66 -7.69 7.62 -10.33
C GLN A 66 -6.86 6.66 -9.48
N ILE A 67 -6.94 6.78 -8.15
CA ILE A 67 -6.34 5.84 -7.22
C ILE A 67 -7.12 4.52 -7.32
N LEU A 68 -6.41 3.46 -7.70
CA LEU A 68 -6.95 2.10 -7.76
C LEU A 68 -6.44 1.28 -6.57
N ILE A 69 -7.26 0.35 -6.10
CA ILE A 69 -7.00 -0.48 -4.93
C ILE A 69 -6.88 -1.92 -5.41
N SER A 70 -5.65 -2.43 -5.51
CA SER A 70 -5.43 -3.86 -5.78
C SER A 70 -5.84 -4.64 -4.55
N CYS A 71 -7.07 -5.15 -4.52
CA CYS A 71 -7.65 -5.82 -3.36
C CYS A 71 -7.44 -7.32 -3.48
N TRP A 72 -6.73 -7.92 -2.52
CA TRP A 72 -6.40 -9.34 -2.48
C TRP A 72 -7.05 -10.00 -1.27
N ASN A 73 -7.73 -11.12 -1.51
CA ASN A 73 -8.16 -12.02 -0.47
C ASN A 73 -7.08 -13.07 -0.17
N ARG A 74 -6.28 -12.82 0.87
CA ARG A 74 -5.29 -13.78 1.42
C ARG A 74 -5.90 -14.72 2.49
N GLY A 75 -7.21 -14.63 2.70
CA GLY A 75 -7.96 -15.49 3.60
C GLY A 75 -8.28 -16.83 2.95
N ILE A 76 -9.11 -17.62 3.65
CA ILE A 76 -9.58 -18.93 3.20
C ILE A 76 -11.08 -18.97 2.90
N GLU A 77 -11.80 -17.88 3.22
CA GLU A 77 -13.23 -17.73 2.98
C GLU A 77 -13.48 -16.67 1.89
N PRO A 78 -14.52 -16.82 1.05
CA PRO A 78 -14.95 -15.76 0.15
C PRO A 78 -15.34 -14.49 0.93
N PHE A 79 -15.07 -13.32 0.35
CA PHE A 79 -15.42 -12.03 0.93
C PHE A 79 -16.20 -11.18 -0.07
N VAL A 80 -17.33 -10.62 0.35
CA VAL A 80 -18.16 -9.75 -0.49
C VAL A 80 -17.85 -8.30 -0.17
N ILE A 81 -17.37 -7.57 -1.18
CA ILE A 81 -17.14 -6.12 -1.11
C ILE A 81 -18.39 -5.44 -1.64
N ASN A 82 -19.02 -4.62 -0.81
CA ASN A 82 -20.20 -3.85 -1.22
C ASN A 82 -19.83 -2.48 -1.80
N PRO A 83 -20.64 -1.92 -2.72
CA PRO A 83 -20.50 -0.53 -3.14
C PRO A 83 -20.38 0.44 -1.95
N GLY A 84 -19.37 1.31 -1.99
CA GLY A 84 -19.11 2.29 -0.93
C GLY A 84 -18.44 1.74 0.33
N GLU A 85 -18.14 0.44 0.40
CA GLU A 85 -17.45 -0.17 1.53
C GLU A 85 -16.02 0.36 1.66
N ARG A 86 -15.56 0.59 2.90
CA ARG A 86 -14.22 1.10 3.19
C ARG A 86 -13.22 -0.05 3.15
N VAL A 87 -12.39 -0.12 2.12
CA VAL A 87 -11.53 -1.28 1.83
C VAL A 87 -10.05 -1.04 2.10
N ALA A 88 -9.59 0.20 2.00
CA ALA A 88 -8.20 0.59 2.24
C ALA A 88 -8.12 1.93 2.97
N GLN A 89 -6.91 2.39 3.29
CA GLN A 89 -6.68 3.72 3.84
C GLN A 89 -5.51 4.42 3.14
N LEU A 90 -5.63 5.72 2.94
CA LEU A 90 -4.63 6.61 2.36
C LEU A 90 -3.97 7.45 3.46
N VAL A 91 -2.64 7.51 3.47
CA VAL A 91 -1.83 8.30 4.39
C VAL A 91 -0.84 9.15 3.60
N PHE A 92 -0.86 10.47 3.81
CA PHE A 92 0.12 11.38 3.21
C PHE A 92 1.36 11.47 4.09
N VAL A 93 2.54 11.43 3.48
CA VAL A 93 3.84 11.45 4.17
C VAL A 93 4.83 12.37 3.45
N PRO A 94 5.71 13.07 4.18
CA PRO A 94 6.83 13.76 3.56
C PRO A 94 7.84 12.74 3.02
N VAL A 95 8.48 13.06 1.89
CA VAL A 95 9.53 12.27 1.26
C VAL A 95 10.78 13.09 0.99
N LEU A 96 11.94 12.44 1.09
CA LEU A 96 13.22 13.01 0.67
C LEU A 96 13.53 12.59 -0.76
N ARG A 97 14.18 13.48 -1.52
CA ARG A 97 14.71 13.20 -2.87
C ARG A 97 16.25 13.22 -2.82
N PRO A 98 16.89 12.13 -2.35
CA PRO A 98 18.34 12.13 -2.16
C PRO A 98 19.07 12.23 -3.51
N ARG A 99 20.27 12.82 -3.46
CA ARG A 99 21.25 12.73 -4.55
C ARG A 99 22.31 11.72 -4.14
N PHE A 100 22.51 10.69 -4.96
CA PHE A 100 23.54 9.69 -4.69
C PHE A 100 24.93 10.26 -4.98
N GLN A 101 25.90 9.91 -4.12
CA GLN A 101 27.32 10.16 -4.32
C GLN A 101 28.02 8.81 -4.43
N VAL A 102 28.68 8.57 -5.56
CA VAL A 102 29.51 7.37 -5.76
C VAL A 102 30.82 7.55 -4.99
N VAL A 103 31.21 6.52 -4.24
CA VAL A 103 32.44 6.49 -3.44
C VAL A 103 33.14 5.15 -3.63
N ASP A 104 34.46 5.12 -3.48
CA ASP A 104 35.23 3.88 -3.56
C ASP A 104 34.98 2.98 -2.34
N GLU A 105 34.84 3.57 -1.15
CA GLU A 105 34.58 2.87 0.12
C GLU A 105 33.66 3.68 1.06
N PHE A 106 32.86 2.99 1.88
CA PHE A 106 32.05 3.62 2.93
C PHE A 106 32.84 3.84 4.21
N THR A 107 32.49 4.86 5.00
CA THR A 107 32.99 4.98 6.38
C THR A 107 32.51 3.79 7.22
N PRO A 108 33.41 3.07 7.93
CA PRO A 108 33.01 1.94 8.76
C PRO A 108 31.98 2.33 9.82
N SER A 109 31.02 1.45 10.08
CA SER A 109 30.02 1.62 11.14
C SER A 109 29.99 0.38 12.05
N THR A 110 29.49 0.54 13.28
CA THR A 110 29.36 -0.56 14.24
C THR A 110 28.50 -1.72 13.72
N ARG A 111 27.54 -1.45 12.82
CA ARG A 111 26.71 -2.48 12.19
C ARG A 111 27.38 -3.14 10.98
N GLY A 112 28.24 -2.42 10.27
CA GLY A 112 28.88 -2.90 9.04
C GLY A 112 27.85 -3.43 8.03
N GLU A 113 28.12 -4.61 7.48
CA GLU A 113 27.29 -5.31 6.50
C GLU A 113 26.20 -6.21 7.13
N GLY A 114 26.02 -6.18 8.46
CA GLY A 114 25.08 -7.04 9.17
C GLY A 114 23.60 -6.78 8.83
N GLY A 115 22.94 -7.75 8.18
CA GLY A 115 21.51 -7.77 7.85
C GLY A 115 20.84 -9.11 8.23
N PHE A 116 19.52 -9.24 8.02
CA PHE A 116 18.78 -10.51 8.17
C PHE A 116 18.94 -11.27 9.51
N GLY A 117 18.62 -10.64 10.65
CA GLY A 117 18.66 -11.33 11.95
C GLY A 117 20.05 -11.40 12.59
N HIS A 118 20.99 -10.53 12.17
CA HIS A 118 22.37 -10.46 12.68
C HIS A 118 22.50 -10.21 14.20
N THR A 119 21.42 -9.90 14.92
CA THR A 119 21.43 -9.73 16.38
C THR A 119 20.83 -10.90 17.17
N GLY A 120 20.43 -12.01 16.53
CA GLY A 120 19.92 -13.21 17.21
C GLY A 120 18.82 -13.94 16.44
N ARG A 121 18.63 -15.23 16.76
CA ARG A 121 17.58 -16.09 16.19
C ARG A 121 16.21 -15.59 16.64
N HIS A 122 15.52 -14.85 15.78
CA HIS A 122 14.10 -15.00 15.40
C HIS A 122 13.78 -13.97 14.30
#